data_AF-A0A7S0ZDJ8-F1
#
_entry.id   AF-A0A7S0ZDJ8-F1
#
_cell.length_a   1.000
_cell.length_b   1.000
_cell.length_c   1.000
_cell.angle_alpha   90.00
_cell.angle_beta   90.00
_cell.angle_gamma   90.00
#
_symmetry.space_group_name_H-M   'P 1'
#
loop_
_entity.id
_entity.type
_entity.pdbx_description
1 polymer ?
#
loop_
_entity_poly.entity_id
_entity_poly.type
_entity_poly.pdbx_seq_one_letter_code
_entity_poly.pdbx_strand_id
1 'polypeptide(L)'
;NPPIFPEEATDDALRASHNTKTGGKSQKSKAVSKTGRAKYQWEILKLSGLDEAIIPEFSEAMKWLEYFPKEGIDDLRDFGVHTDWRRSFITTEVNPMYDSFIQWQFRTLRKLNKVKYGKRFTIFSPLDGQACADHDRSFGEGVVPQEYTLIKMR
;
A
#
# COMPACT_ATOMS: atom_id res chain seq x y z
N ASN A 1 3.94 16.63 -20.14
CA ASN A 1 5.07 17.18 -19.35
C ASN A 1 5.95 16.03 -18.85
N PRO A 2 6.78 15.41 -19.71
CA PRO A 2 7.69 14.38 -19.24
C PRO A 2 8.76 15.00 -18.31
N PRO A 3 9.02 14.40 -17.14
CA PRO A 3 10.04 14.90 -16.20
C PRO A 3 11.46 14.68 -16.76
N ILE A 4 12.38 15.57 -16.39
CA ILE A 4 13.81 15.43 -16.65
C ILE A 4 14.46 14.92 -15.37
N PHE A 5 15.04 13.72 -15.41
CA PHE A 5 15.70 13.10 -14.26
C PHE A 5 17.21 13.44 -14.23
N PRO A 6 17.83 13.52 -13.05
CA PRO A 6 19.28 13.68 -12.94
C PRO A 6 20.04 12.47 -13.50
N GLU A 7 21.17 12.71 -14.18
CA GLU A 7 22.11 11.66 -14.62
C GLU A 7 22.77 10.98 -13.39
N GLU A 8 22.80 9.64 -13.36
CA GLU A 8 23.06 8.88 -12.13
C GLU A 8 24.51 8.90 -11.64
N ALA A 9 24.68 8.99 -10.30
CA ALA A 9 25.72 8.27 -9.58
C ALA A 9 25.14 6.89 -9.17
N THR A 10 25.89 5.82 -9.44
CA THR A 10 25.48 4.42 -9.30
C THR A 10 24.90 4.06 -7.90
N ASP A 11 23.74 3.40 -7.89
CA ASP A 11 22.93 2.94 -6.74
C ASP A 11 23.57 1.81 -5.88
N ASP A 12 24.83 1.93 -5.47
CA ASP A 12 25.45 0.98 -4.53
C ASP A 12 25.29 1.38 -3.05
N ALA A 13 24.89 2.63 -2.76
CA ALA A 13 24.83 3.15 -1.39
C ALA A 13 23.61 2.69 -0.56
N LEU A 14 22.47 2.38 -1.18
CA LEU A 14 21.25 1.95 -0.48
C LEU A 14 21.26 0.46 -0.11
N ARG A 15 22.13 -0.35 -0.73
CA ARG A 15 22.17 -1.80 -0.55
C ARG A 15 22.89 -2.26 0.73
N ALA A 16 23.75 -1.42 1.32
CA ALA A 16 24.62 -1.82 2.43
C ALA A 16 24.00 -1.67 3.84
N SER A 17 22.88 -0.93 4.00
CA SER A 17 22.38 -0.56 5.34
C SER A 17 21.40 -1.56 5.98
N HIS A 18 20.82 -2.51 5.23
CA HIS A 18 19.66 -3.29 5.73
C HIS A 18 19.90 -4.80 5.74
N ASN A 19 21.00 -5.24 6.35
CA ASN A 19 21.23 -6.65 6.64
C ASN A 19 21.43 -6.89 8.15
N THR A 20 20.36 -6.67 8.94
CA THR A 20 20.27 -7.26 10.28
C THR A 20 19.56 -8.60 10.17
N LYS A 21 20.36 -9.67 10.10
CA LYS A 21 19.88 -11.05 10.21
C LYS A 21 19.20 -11.24 11.57
N THR A 22 17.87 -11.39 11.59
CA THR A 22 17.18 -12.09 12.68
C THR A 22 16.35 -13.21 12.08
N GLY A 23 16.55 -14.42 12.61
CA GLY A 23 16.01 -15.65 12.06
C GLY A 23 14.51 -15.76 12.28
N GLY A 24 13.76 -15.69 11.18
CA GLY A 24 12.37 -16.09 11.09
C GLY A 24 12.08 -16.52 9.67
N LYS A 25 11.74 -17.80 9.46
CA LYS A 25 11.33 -18.32 8.15
C LYS A 25 9.93 -17.80 7.83
N SER A 26 9.83 -16.72 7.07
CA SER A 26 8.61 -16.36 6.33
C SER A 26 8.95 -15.96 4.89
N GLN A 27 8.03 -16.28 4.00
CA GLN A 27 8.25 -16.42 2.56
C GLN A 27 8.46 -15.07 1.84
N LYS A 28 9.39 -15.09 0.88
CA LYS A 28 9.55 -14.18 -0.28
C LYS A 28 9.01 -12.75 -0.10
N SER A 29 9.91 -11.85 0.30
CA SER A 29 9.67 -10.43 0.49
C SER A 29 9.13 -9.72 -0.77
N LYS A 30 8.05 -8.94 -0.60
CA LYS A 30 7.48 -8.00 -1.60
C LYS A 30 8.50 -7.02 -2.20
N ALA A 31 9.65 -6.84 -1.55
CA ALA A 31 10.75 -6.02 -2.05
C ALA A 31 11.45 -6.62 -3.28
N VAL A 32 11.54 -7.95 -3.40
CA VAL A 32 12.24 -8.63 -4.50
C VAL A 32 11.40 -8.65 -5.79
N SER A 33 10.07 -8.58 -5.67
CA SER A 33 9.16 -8.52 -6.82
C SER A 33 8.99 -7.11 -7.39
N LYS A 34 9.45 -6.06 -6.69
CA LYS A 34 9.32 -4.65 -7.12
C LYS A 34 10.59 -4.05 -7.75
N THR A 35 11.67 -4.81 -7.90
CA THR A 35 12.87 -4.37 -8.64
C THR A 35 12.64 -4.43 -10.15
N GLY A 36 11.79 -3.55 -10.67
CA GLY A 36 11.75 -3.21 -12.09
C GLY A 36 12.93 -2.31 -12.47
N ARG A 37 13.23 -2.18 -13.77
CA ARG A 37 14.27 -1.27 -14.29
C ARG A 37 13.96 0.22 -14.05
N ALA A 38 12.72 0.56 -13.73
CA ALA A 38 12.27 1.93 -13.50
C ALA A 38 12.51 2.36 -12.05
N LYS A 39 13.09 3.55 -11.87
CA LYS A 39 13.42 4.13 -10.57
C LYS A 39 12.37 5.13 -10.11
N TYR A 40 11.76 5.84 -11.06
CA TYR A 40 10.77 6.88 -10.78
C TYR A 40 9.35 6.40 -11.08
N GLN A 41 8.38 6.85 -10.27
CA GLN A 41 6.96 6.48 -10.43
C GLN A 41 6.42 6.81 -11.84
N TRP A 42 6.87 7.92 -12.44
CA TRP A 42 6.51 8.28 -13.81
C TRP A 42 6.92 7.20 -14.83
N GLU A 43 8.14 6.67 -14.70
CA GLU A 43 8.63 5.60 -15.57
C GLU A 43 7.83 4.31 -15.40
N ILE A 44 7.44 3.99 -14.16
CA ILE A 44 6.59 2.84 -13.85
C ILE A 44 5.21 2.98 -14.53
N LEU A 45 4.59 4.17 -14.44
CA LEU A 45 3.29 4.44 -15.07
C LEU A 45 3.37 4.36 -16.60
N LYS A 46 4.44 4.89 -17.21
CA LYS A 46 4.70 4.76 -18.64
C LYS A 46 4.92 3.30 -19.08
N LEU A 47 5.71 2.53 -18.32
CA LEU A 47 5.93 1.11 -18.59
C LEU A 47 4.67 0.25 -18.41
N SER A 48 3.70 0.74 -17.63
CA SER A 48 2.39 0.09 -17.47
C SER A 48 1.45 0.33 -18.67
N GLY A 49 1.92 1.02 -19.72
CA GLY A 49 1.17 1.24 -20.95
C GLY A 49 0.27 2.48 -20.93
N LEU A 50 0.39 3.36 -19.93
CA LEU A 50 -0.38 4.60 -19.87
C LEU A 50 0.14 5.63 -20.88
N ASP A 51 -0.77 6.36 -21.51
CA ASP A 51 -0.44 7.52 -22.34
C ASP A 51 0.22 8.61 -21.47
N GLU A 52 1.35 9.14 -21.92
CA GLU A 52 2.07 10.22 -21.25
C GLU A 52 1.21 11.46 -20.97
N ALA A 53 0.17 11.68 -21.79
CA ALA A 53 -0.75 12.79 -21.61
C ALA A 53 -1.56 12.71 -20.29
N ILE A 54 -1.91 11.50 -19.85
CA ILE A 54 -2.77 11.28 -18.67
C ILE A 54 -1.96 11.04 -17.38
N ILE A 55 -0.68 10.67 -17.47
CA ILE A 55 0.16 10.38 -16.30
C ILE A 55 0.16 11.53 -15.26
N PRO A 56 0.21 12.82 -15.63
CA PRO A 56 0.16 13.91 -14.64
C PRO A 56 -1.12 13.90 -13.79
N GLU A 57 -2.26 13.44 -14.33
CA GLU A 57 -3.53 13.40 -13.59
C GLU A 57 -3.49 12.39 -12.44
N PHE A 58 -2.59 11.40 -12.48
CA PHE A 58 -2.40 10.42 -11.41
C PHE A 58 -1.68 10.99 -10.17
N SER A 59 -1.35 12.29 -10.15
CA SER A 59 -1.03 12.97 -8.89
C SER A 59 -2.22 13.00 -7.94
N GLU A 60 -3.44 13.04 -8.49
CA GLU A 60 -4.68 13.03 -7.72
C GLU A 60 -5.14 11.59 -7.47
N ALA A 61 -5.36 11.23 -6.20
CA ALA A 61 -5.77 9.88 -5.82
C ALA A 61 -7.08 9.43 -6.49
N MET A 62 -7.99 10.36 -6.77
CA MET A 62 -9.26 10.09 -7.45
C MET A 62 -9.07 9.54 -8.86
N LYS A 63 -8.05 9.99 -9.59
CA LYS A 63 -7.78 9.49 -10.95
C LYS A 63 -7.51 7.98 -10.95
N TRP A 64 -6.86 7.47 -9.91
CA TRP A 64 -6.61 6.03 -9.76
C TRP A 64 -7.90 5.23 -9.62
N LEU A 65 -8.88 5.78 -8.88
CA LEU A 65 -10.18 5.16 -8.65
C LEU A 65 -11.08 5.20 -9.90
N GLU A 66 -10.87 6.17 -10.79
CA GLU A 66 -11.60 6.25 -12.06
C GLU A 66 -11.01 5.32 -13.12
N TYR A 67 -9.68 5.20 -13.16
CA TYR A 67 -8.97 4.49 -14.23
C TYR A 67 -8.86 2.99 -13.95
N PHE A 68 -8.19 2.59 -12.88
CA PHE A 68 -7.79 1.19 -12.69
C PHE A 68 -8.93 0.21 -12.40
N PRO A 69 -10.03 0.59 -11.72
CA PRO A 69 -11.16 -0.32 -11.56
C PRO A 69 -11.80 -0.74 -12.89
N LYS A 70 -11.82 0.16 -13.89
CA LYS A 70 -12.30 -0.17 -15.24
C LYS A 70 -11.35 -1.15 -15.92
N GLU A 71 -10.06 -0.83 -15.94
CA GLU A 71 -9.05 -1.70 -16.57
C GLU A 71 -9.02 -3.09 -15.92
N GLY A 72 -9.12 -3.18 -14.60
CA GLY A 72 -9.19 -4.47 -13.91
C GLY A 72 -10.43 -5.30 -14.26
N ILE A 73 -11.57 -4.67 -14.56
CA ILE A 73 -12.76 -5.40 -15.05
C ILE A 73 -12.53 -5.89 -16.48
N ASP A 74 -11.96 -5.05 -17.34
CA ASP A 74 -11.66 -5.40 -18.73
C ASP A 74 -10.64 -6.55 -18.80
N ASP A 75 -9.56 -6.50 -18.01
CA ASP A 75 -8.57 -7.57 -17.87
C ASP A 75 -9.21 -8.90 -17.42
N LEU A 76 -10.10 -8.86 -16.42
CA LEU A 76 -10.75 -10.06 -15.92
C LEU A 76 -11.78 -10.63 -16.91
N ARG A 77 -12.43 -9.78 -17.71
CA ARG A 77 -13.31 -10.22 -18.80
C ARG A 77 -12.52 -10.90 -19.90
N ASP A 78 -11.38 -10.33 -20.29
CA ASP A 78 -10.48 -10.92 -21.29
C ASP A 78 -9.89 -12.25 -20.80
N PHE A 79 -9.60 -12.35 -19.50
CA PHE A 79 -9.21 -13.62 -18.88
C PHE A 79 -10.35 -14.66 -18.84
N GLY A 80 -11.62 -14.25 -18.94
CA GLY A 80 -12.77 -15.15 -19.00
C GLY A 80 -13.30 -15.61 -17.64
N VAL A 81 -13.18 -14.79 -16.58
CA VAL A 81 -13.78 -15.13 -15.28
C VAL A 81 -15.31 -15.15 -15.36
N HIS A 82 -15.93 -16.14 -14.72
CA HIS A 82 -17.38 -16.26 -14.64
C HIS A 82 -17.93 -15.44 -13.47
N THR A 83 -18.04 -14.12 -13.67
CA THR A 83 -18.40 -13.15 -12.62
C THR A 83 -19.67 -12.37 -12.95
N ASP A 84 -20.53 -12.13 -11.96
CA ASP A 84 -21.68 -11.21 -12.06
C ASP A 84 -21.22 -9.76 -11.84
N TRP A 85 -20.87 -9.07 -12.93
CA TRP A 85 -20.34 -7.69 -12.92
C TRP A 85 -21.29 -6.65 -12.32
N ARG A 86 -22.59 -6.96 -12.20
CA ARG A 86 -23.57 -6.05 -11.55
C ARG A 86 -23.31 -5.87 -10.06
N ARG A 87 -22.44 -6.72 -9.48
CA ARG A 87 -22.06 -6.72 -8.06
C ARG A 87 -20.67 -6.13 -7.82
N SER A 88 -20.03 -5.56 -8.84
CA SER A 88 -18.75 -4.88 -8.71
C SER A 88 -18.92 -3.50 -8.05
N PHE A 89 -17.97 -3.10 -7.19
CA PHE A 89 -18.01 -1.82 -6.50
C PHE A 89 -16.61 -1.36 -6.05
N ILE A 90 -16.49 -0.07 -5.71
CA ILE A 90 -15.27 0.55 -5.12
C ILE A 90 -15.45 0.67 -3.61
N THR A 91 -14.33 0.63 -2.86
CA THR A 91 -14.30 0.45 -1.40
C THR A 91 -14.11 1.72 -0.58
N THR A 92 -13.89 2.88 -1.21
CA THR A 92 -13.72 4.16 -0.53
C THR A 92 -15.06 4.89 -0.37
N GLU A 93 -15.03 6.05 0.31
CA GLU A 93 -16.19 6.94 0.49
C GLU A 93 -16.82 7.44 -0.83
N VAL A 94 -16.08 7.33 -1.95
CA VAL A 94 -16.57 7.61 -3.31
C VAL A 94 -17.78 6.74 -3.65
N ASN A 95 -17.94 5.58 -3.01
CA ASN A 95 -19.13 4.75 -3.09
C ASN A 95 -19.98 4.89 -1.80
N PRO A 96 -21.06 5.71 -1.81
CA PRO A 96 -21.85 5.96 -0.61
C PRO A 96 -22.55 4.72 -0.06
N MET A 97 -22.88 3.74 -0.92
CA MET A 97 -23.55 2.51 -0.51
C MET A 97 -22.61 1.62 0.30
N TYR A 98 -21.38 1.46 -0.17
CA TYR A 98 -20.37 0.67 0.54
C TYR A 98 -19.89 1.38 1.80
N ASP A 99 -19.69 2.70 1.74
CA ASP A 99 -19.35 3.50 2.92
C ASP A 99 -20.42 3.36 4.02
N SER A 100 -21.70 3.50 3.66
CA SER A 100 -22.82 3.30 4.61
C SER A 100 -22.83 1.89 5.23
N PHE A 101 -22.51 0.87 4.43
CA PHE A 101 -22.35 -0.51 4.92
C PHE A 101 -21.22 -0.63 5.94
N ILE A 102 -20.04 -0.05 5.67
CA ILE A 102 -18.91 -0.06 6.60
C ILE A 102 -19.22 0.76 7.87
N GLN A 103 -19.89 1.90 7.74
CA GLN A 103 -20.35 2.65 8.90
C GLN A 103 -21.29 1.84 9.79
N TRP A 104 -22.25 1.12 9.20
CA TRP A 104 -23.12 0.19 9.93
C TRP A 104 -22.31 -0.89 10.65
N GLN A 105 -21.32 -1.49 9.97
CA GLN A 105 -20.43 -2.51 10.54
C GLN A 105 -19.70 -1.97 11.78
N PHE A 106 -19.02 -0.82 11.68
CA PHE A 106 -18.26 -0.25 12.78
C PHE A 106 -19.13 0.25 13.93
N ARG A 107 -20.32 0.80 13.65
CA ARG A 107 -21.31 1.15 14.68
C ARG A 107 -21.76 -0.09 15.46
N THR A 108 -21.97 -1.20 14.75
CA THR A 108 -22.35 -2.48 15.36
C THR A 108 -21.22 -3.07 16.20
N LEU A 109 -19.99 -3.10 15.68
CA LEU A 109 -18.81 -3.56 16.42
C LEU A 109 -18.56 -2.73 17.69
N ARG A 110 -18.80 -1.42 17.62
CA ARG A 110 -18.73 -0.55 18.80
C ARG A 110 -19.80 -0.89 19.84
N LYS A 111 -21.07 -1.10 19.43
CA LYS A 111 -22.16 -1.55 20.31
C LYS A 111 -21.84 -2.89 21.00
N LEU A 112 -21.19 -3.81 20.28
CA LEU A 112 -20.74 -5.10 20.77
C LEU A 112 -19.41 -5.05 21.56
N ASN A 113 -18.92 -3.85 21.89
CA ASN A 113 -17.68 -3.67 22.64
C ASN A 113 -16.42 -4.28 21.98
N LYS A 114 -16.40 -4.41 20.64
CA LYS A 114 -15.25 -4.92 19.87
C LYS A 114 -14.30 -3.82 19.39
N VAL A 115 -14.75 -2.57 19.33
CA VAL A 115 -13.91 -1.39 19.08
C VAL A 115 -13.59 -0.71 20.40
N LYS A 116 -12.30 -0.53 20.70
CA LYS A 116 -11.81 0.10 21.94
C LYS A 116 -10.89 1.27 21.62
N TYR A 117 -10.88 2.26 22.50
CA TYR A 117 -9.98 3.40 22.43
C TYR A 117 -9.00 3.36 23.60
N GLY A 118 -7.72 3.64 23.35
CA GLY A 118 -6.69 3.67 24.37
C GLY A 118 -5.29 3.74 23.78
N LYS A 119 -4.30 4.07 24.60
CA LYS A 119 -2.88 4.08 24.22
C LYS A 119 -2.36 2.65 24.11
N ARG A 120 -1.77 2.31 22.97
CA ARG A 120 -1.24 0.97 22.66
C ARG A 120 0.08 1.11 21.92
N PHE A 121 0.98 0.16 22.14
CA PHE A 121 2.18 0.03 21.30
C PHE A 121 1.77 -0.54 19.94
N THR A 122 2.23 0.12 18.89
CA THR A 122 2.03 -0.30 17.49
C THR A 122 3.28 0.08 16.70
N ILE A 123 3.53 -0.62 15.59
CA ILE A 123 4.46 -0.11 14.60
C ILE A 123 3.90 1.20 14.06
N PHE A 124 4.74 2.22 13.99
CA PHE A 124 4.37 3.60 13.67
C PHE A 124 5.32 4.14 12.62
N SER A 125 4.78 4.81 11.60
CA SER A 125 5.57 5.51 10.58
C SER A 125 5.64 6.99 10.94
N PRO A 126 6.82 7.54 11.28
CA PRO A 126 6.97 8.96 11.56
C PRO A 126 6.66 9.85 10.36
N LEU A 127 6.89 9.36 9.14
CA LEU A 127 6.61 10.09 7.90
C LEU A 127 5.11 10.20 7.65
N ASP A 128 4.37 9.11 7.83
CA ASP A 128 2.92 9.07 7.58
C ASP A 128 2.10 9.58 8.77
N GLY A 129 2.72 9.72 9.94
CA GLY A 129 2.07 10.21 11.15
C GLY A 129 1.01 9.26 11.73
N GLN A 130 1.03 7.97 11.34
CA GLN A 130 0.02 6.98 11.71
C GLN A 130 0.61 5.59 12.03
N ALA A 131 -0.23 4.72 12.59
CA ALA A 131 0.10 3.31 12.74
C ALA A 131 0.35 2.69 11.36
N CYS A 132 1.46 1.96 11.20
CA CYS A 132 1.84 1.31 9.95
C CYS A 132 1.42 -0.17 10.00
N ALA A 133 0.24 -0.44 9.44
CA ALA A 133 -0.28 -1.79 9.34
C ALA A 133 0.45 -2.57 8.24
N ASP A 134 0.27 -3.90 8.22
CA ASP A 134 1.02 -4.78 7.32
C ASP A 134 0.87 -4.44 5.83
N HIS A 135 -0.31 -3.96 5.41
CA HIS A 135 -0.56 -3.59 4.01
C HIS A 135 0.06 -2.24 3.61
N ASP A 136 0.50 -1.43 4.58
CA ASP A 136 1.18 -0.15 4.33
C ASP A 136 2.71 -0.33 4.24
N ARG A 137 3.22 -1.54 4.52
CA ARG A 137 4.65 -1.81 4.62
C ARG A 137 5.29 -2.18 3.29
N SER A 138 6.48 -1.62 3.07
CA SER A 138 7.38 -2.06 1.99
C SER A 138 8.19 -3.32 2.36
N PHE A 139 8.46 -3.53 3.66
CA PHE A 139 9.16 -4.70 4.21
C PHE A 139 8.71 -5.01 5.65
N GLY A 140 9.03 -6.21 6.15
CA GLY A 140 8.74 -6.57 7.55
C GLY A 140 7.26 -6.79 7.85
N GLU A 141 6.51 -7.37 6.92
CA GLU A 141 5.13 -7.84 7.14
C GLU A 141 5.08 -8.85 8.29
N GLY A 142 4.14 -8.66 9.21
CA GLY A 142 3.99 -9.51 10.40
C GLY A 142 4.96 -9.19 11.55
N VAL A 143 5.87 -8.21 11.38
CA VAL A 143 6.70 -7.73 12.48
C VAL A 143 5.84 -6.98 13.50
N VAL A 144 5.98 -7.32 14.77
CA VAL A 144 5.26 -6.73 15.90
C VAL A 144 6.23 -6.02 16.85
N PRO A 145 5.75 -5.08 17.69
CA PRO A 145 6.58 -4.47 18.72
C PRO A 145 7.21 -5.55 19.63
N GLN A 146 8.52 -5.47 19.84
CA GLN A 146 9.25 -6.37 20.71
C GLN A 146 9.54 -5.70 22.06
N GLU A 147 9.14 -6.35 23.14
CA GLU A 147 9.33 -5.85 24.50
C GLU A 147 10.77 -6.10 25.00
N TYR A 148 11.35 -5.09 25.66
CA TYR A 148 12.66 -5.17 26.30
C TYR A 148 12.63 -4.44 27.66
N THR A 149 13.37 -4.97 28.63
CA THR A 149 13.59 -4.31 29.93
C THR A 149 14.79 -3.38 29.86
N LEU A 150 14.57 -2.07 30.01
CA LEU A 150 15.65 -1.07 30.06
C LEU A 150 16.09 -0.82 31.51
N ILE A 151 17.29 -1.28 31.88
CA ILE A 151 17.85 -1.09 33.23
C ILE A 151 18.58 0.25 33.30
N LYS A 152 18.13 1.15 34.18
CA LYS A 152 18.82 2.41 34.46
C LYS A 152 19.86 2.20 35.57
N MET A 153 21.14 2.27 35.21
CA MET A 153 22.24 2.26 36.18
C MET A 153 22.42 3.66 36.80
N ARG A 154 22.90 3.70 38.04
CA ARG A 154 23.23 4.93 38.79
C ARG A 154 24.70 5.23 38.70
#